data_AF-A0A1H9S3T5-F1
#
_entry.id   AF-A0A1H9S3T5-F1
#
_cell.length_a   1.000
_cell.length_b   1.000
_cell.length_c   1.000
_cell.angle_alpha   90.00
_cell.angle_beta   90.00
_cell.angle_gamma   90.00
#
_symmetry.space_group_name_H-M   'P 1'
#
loop_
_entity.id
_entity.type
_entity.pdbx_description
1 polymer ?
#
loop_
_entity_poly.entity_id
_entity_poly.type
_entity_poly.pdbx_seq_one_letter_code
_entity_poly.pdbx_strand_id
1 'polypeptide(L)'
;MRRRTWTRSLTVLVAAVAATAPTLVATATAQQSTRQTAPADPGAERPLPLARLYDNRAISDDAAPDAGDFDGAGRSLSAQDLEAAGWGPGARLDLDAAALRWPDRAPGRPDNVRADGQRVRVGGRGEALTFLVAATSPHGPADAAGGEGTVRYRDGSRSRYTLTAGDWRGGPLATKAVALPHLNTRQDGQVAEKARIYAVTVPLEHGRTVGSVTLPRDPGADADLHVFDLAVRPEATGWTGSWSAGTGGYTGTGEWRDRTLRLVVHTSAGGPRARIRLENTFAAQPVRIGHASIAVQKNGAAAHRRPTPLTFDGGRLGTRIPAGARAVSDPVGFDVPSETNLLVSIHLPGPVSAAPVHSVAKQTSYLSEDGSGDRTGETGGAAFTGSLSRWPFLTGVDVQGGPGSVVTLGDSITDGVRSTEGANRRWPDVLAGRLLAQSRVPRLGVLNEGISANRIVTDRYPGDGVSSDTAGVSAQHRLERDVLAQTNVRTVVLFEGINDVRWGASAEEVIAGMKAIAARAAERGTRVVVATITPCEGYHDCTAEVEAKRAKVNAFVRDNGGRFDAVLDFDKVVRDPSHPERMAPKYDSGDHLHPGDAGLRALGESVDLRLLTD
;
A
#
# COMPACT_ATOMS: atom_id res chain seq x y z
N MET A 1 79.07 -11.14 9.98
CA MET A 1 77.74 -11.51 10.54
C MET A 1 76.88 -10.25 10.68
N ARG A 2 75.96 -9.98 9.74
CA ARG A 2 74.96 -8.91 9.84
C ARG A 2 73.59 -9.57 9.82
N ARG A 3 72.87 -9.55 10.94
CA ARG A 3 71.50 -10.07 11.04
C ARG A 3 70.52 -8.98 10.62
N ARG A 4 69.77 -9.23 9.55
CA ARG A 4 68.58 -8.45 9.15
C ARG A 4 67.37 -9.01 9.88
N THR A 5 66.72 -8.19 10.69
CA THR A 5 65.41 -8.43 11.30
C THR A 5 64.31 -8.11 10.27
N TRP A 6 63.41 -9.05 10.03
CA TRP A 6 62.18 -8.84 9.26
C TRP A 6 61.03 -8.71 10.25
N THR A 7 60.42 -7.53 10.32
CA THR A 7 59.19 -7.27 11.07
C THR A 7 58.02 -7.73 10.19
N ARG A 8 57.28 -8.74 10.63
CA ARG A 8 55.99 -9.14 10.02
C ARG A 8 54.88 -8.37 10.72
N SER A 9 54.27 -7.41 10.02
CA SER A 9 53.03 -6.76 10.44
C SER A 9 51.87 -7.74 10.25
N LEU A 10 51.20 -8.10 11.34
CA LEU A 10 50.01 -8.92 11.35
C LEU A 10 48.80 -8.00 11.18
N THR A 11 48.25 -7.90 9.97
CA THR A 11 46.98 -7.20 9.73
C THR A 11 45.85 -8.13 10.17
N VAL A 12 45.25 -7.87 11.32
CA VAL A 12 44.04 -8.56 11.77
C VAL A 12 42.87 -8.07 10.92
N LEU A 13 42.41 -8.93 10.01
CA LEU A 13 41.18 -8.72 9.26
C LEU A 13 40.01 -8.93 10.24
N VAL A 14 39.43 -7.84 10.74
CA VAL A 14 38.14 -7.89 11.45
C VAL A 14 37.07 -8.08 10.38
N ALA A 15 36.61 -9.32 10.22
CA ALA A 15 35.40 -9.60 9.48
C ALA A 15 34.22 -9.00 10.24
N ALA A 16 33.78 -7.80 9.82
CA ALA A 16 32.50 -7.25 10.23
C ALA A 16 31.41 -8.10 9.61
N VAL A 17 30.88 -9.05 10.39
CA VAL A 17 29.58 -9.66 10.10
C VAL A 17 28.55 -8.54 10.28
N ALA A 18 28.19 -7.88 9.19
CA ALA A 18 27.00 -7.04 9.15
C ALA A 18 25.80 -7.97 9.30
N ALA A 19 25.35 -8.16 10.53
CA ALA A 19 24.00 -8.63 10.77
C ALA A 19 23.06 -7.52 10.28
N THR A 20 22.57 -7.64 9.04
CA THR A 20 21.44 -6.86 8.57
C THR A 20 20.25 -7.31 9.39
N ALA A 21 19.94 -6.56 10.46
CA ALA A 21 18.66 -6.69 11.13
C ALA A 21 17.58 -6.39 10.07
N PRO A 22 16.52 -7.22 9.97
CA PRO A 22 15.38 -6.82 9.16
C PRO A 22 14.90 -5.50 9.73
N THR A 23 14.86 -4.45 8.91
CA THR A 23 14.10 -3.23 9.25
C THR A 23 12.70 -3.70 9.61
N LEU A 24 12.36 -3.59 10.90
CA LEU A 24 11.07 -4.03 11.42
C LEU A 24 10.02 -3.11 10.84
N VAL A 25 9.43 -3.57 9.74
CA VAL A 25 8.17 -3.05 9.23
C VAL A 25 7.16 -3.17 10.37
N ALA A 26 6.31 -2.16 10.56
CA ALA A 26 5.12 -2.31 11.39
C ALA A 26 4.36 -3.55 10.88
N THR A 27 4.45 -4.63 11.66
CA THR A 27 4.05 -5.97 11.24
C THR A 27 3.07 -6.52 12.25
N ALA A 28 2.08 -7.21 11.74
CA ALA A 28 1.16 -8.01 12.51
C ALA A 28 1.34 -9.45 12.06
N THR A 29 1.34 -10.37 13.01
CA THR A 29 1.24 -11.82 12.75
C THR A 29 0.15 -12.39 13.62
N ALA A 30 -0.47 -13.49 13.19
CA ALA A 30 -1.47 -14.20 13.99
C ALA A 30 -1.11 -15.67 14.17
N GLN A 31 -1.27 -16.18 15.39
CA GLN A 31 -1.16 -17.61 15.67
C GLN A 31 -2.54 -18.27 15.65
N GLN A 32 -2.58 -19.51 15.12
CA GLN A 32 -3.81 -20.29 14.96
C GLN A 32 -4.57 -20.51 16.29
N SER A 33 -5.89 -20.47 16.14
CA SER A 33 -6.93 -20.71 17.14
C SER A 33 -6.71 -22.00 17.93
N THR A 34 -6.82 -21.90 19.26
CA THR A 34 -7.22 -23.02 20.10
C THR A 34 -8.65 -22.78 20.56
N ARG A 35 -9.55 -23.73 20.24
CA ARG A 35 -10.95 -23.72 20.65
C ARG A 35 -11.02 -24.03 22.16
N GLN A 36 -10.72 -23.05 22.99
CA GLN A 36 -10.99 -23.11 24.42
C GLN A 36 -12.25 -22.29 24.71
N THR A 37 -13.38 -22.98 24.86
CA THR A 37 -14.54 -22.47 25.59
C THR A 37 -14.13 -22.33 27.06
N ALA A 38 -13.60 -21.17 27.43
CA ALA A 38 -13.45 -20.80 28.82
C ALA A 38 -14.79 -20.24 29.34
N PRO A 39 -15.22 -20.57 30.57
CA PRO A 39 -16.38 -19.92 31.18
C PRO A 39 -16.18 -18.41 31.19
N ALA A 40 -17.28 -17.66 31.12
CA ALA A 40 -17.24 -16.22 31.35
C ALA A 40 -16.69 -15.97 32.76
N ASP A 41 -15.58 -15.24 32.86
CA ASP A 41 -15.02 -14.82 34.13
C ASP A 41 -16.02 -13.82 34.78
N PRO A 42 -16.68 -14.19 35.89
CA PRO A 42 -17.73 -13.36 36.50
C PRO A 42 -17.21 -12.02 37.04
N GLY A 43 -15.89 -11.86 37.18
CA GLY A 43 -15.24 -10.64 37.67
C GLY A 43 -14.59 -9.77 36.58
N ALA A 44 -14.58 -10.19 35.31
CA ALA A 44 -13.91 -9.43 34.26
C ALA A 44 -14.70 -8.17 33.88
N GLU A 45 -14.08 -6.98 34.03
CA GLU A 45 -14.66 -5.70 33.63
C GLU A 45 -15.22 -5.75 32.19
N ARG A 46 -16.41 -5.19 32.02
CA ARG A 46 -17.10 -5.14 30.71
C ARG A 46 -16.28 -4.32 29.71
N PRO A 47 -16.17 -4.73 28.43
CA PRO A 47 -15.51 -3.93 27.41
C PRO A 47 -16.14 -2.54 27.27
N LEU A 48 -15.30 -1.51 27.24
CA LEU A 48 -15.70 -0.11 27.12
C LEU A 48 -15.37 0.43 25.72
N PRO A 49 -16.09 1.45 25.22
CA PRO A 49 -15.64 2.21 24.06
C PRO A 49 -14.23 2.77 24.30
N LEU A 50 -13.36 2.78 23.27
CA LEU A 50 -11.97 3.22 23.41
C LEU A 50 -11.82 4.58 24.10
N ALA A 51 -12.67 5.55 23.74
CA ALA A 51 -12.62 6.91 24.29
C ALA A 51 -12.88 7.02 25.81
N ARG A 52 -13.44 5.96 26.43
CA ARG A 52 -13.61 5.85 27.89
C ARG A 52 -12.38 5.26 28.59
N LEU A 53 -11.44 4.72 27.82
CA LEU A 53 -10.19 4.12 28.27
C LEU A 53 -8.99 5.06 28.08
N TYR A 54 -9.17 6.22 27.45
CA TYR A 54 -8.07 7.18 27.25
C TYR A 54 -7.44 7.61 28.57
N ASP A 55 -6.14 7.42 28.67
CA ASP A 55 -5.33 7.63 29.89
C ASP A 55 -4.10 8.50 29.65
N ASN A 56 -3.76 8.79 28.39
CA ASN A 56 -2.60 9.57 28.01
C ASN A 56 -2.95 10.80 27.16
N ARG A 57 -2.15 11.85 27.28
CA ARG A 57 -2.31 13.15 26.59
C ARG A 57 -1.29 13.25 25.46
N ALA A 58 -1.58 12.70 24.29
CA ALA A 58 -0.62 12.71 23.19
C ALA A 58 -0.51 14.08 22.50
N ILE A 59 -1.53 14.94 22.61
CA ILE A 59 -1.64 16.17 21.84
C ILE A 59 -1.54 17.40 22.75
N SER A 60 -0.76 18.40 22.36
CA SER A 60 -0.74 19.74 22.98
C SER A 60 -0.96 20.84 21.95
N ASP A 61 -1.45 21.98 22.43
CA ASP A 61 -1.48 23.21 21.64
C ASP A 61 -0.06 23.78 21.59
N ASP A 62 0.39 24.28 20.43
CA ASP A 62 1.70 24.92 20.28
C ASP A 62 1.93 26.08 21.27
N ALA A 63 0.87 26.76 21.70
CA ALA A 63 0.91 27.83 22.71
C ALA A 63 0.93 27.31 24.17
N ALA A 64 0.71 26.01 24.38
CA ALA A 64 0.68 25.36 25.69
C ALA A 64 1.28 23.94 25.63
N PRO A 65 2.57 23.80 25.26
CA PRO A 65 3.22 22.50 25.02
C PRO A 65 3.24 21.61 26.27
N ASP A 66 3.30 22.21 27.47
CA ASP A 66 3.31 21.53 28.78
C ASP A 66 2.03 20.72 29.07
N ALA A 67 0.95 20.98 28.34
CA ALA A 67 -0.33 20.30 28.52
C ALA A 67 -0.29 18.84 28.03
N GLY A 68 0.61 18.52 27.08
CA GLY A 68 0.80 17.18 26.51
C GLY A 68 2.01 16.44 27.08
N ASP A 69 1.95 15.12 27.07
CA ASP A 69 3.06 14.25 27.44
C ASP A 69 2.86 12.86 26.83
N PHE A 70 3.14 12.76 25.52
CA PHE A 70 2.91 11.56 24.73
C PHE A 70 3.88 10.44 25.09
N ASP A 71 5.16 10.76 25.20
CA ASP A 71 6.25 9.80 25.39
C ASP A 71 6.73 9.67 26.84
N GLY A 72 6.09 10.38 27.79
CA GLY A 72 6.51 10.42 29.19
C GLY A 72 7.74 11.30 29.46
N ALA A 73 8.33 11.90 28.43
CA ALA A 73 9.47 12.81 28.51
C ALA A 73 9.07 14.29 28.30
N GLY A 74 7.77 14.59 28.32
CA GLY A 74 7.24 15.93 28.08
C GLY A 74 7.19 16.34 26.61
N ARG A 75 7.17 15.38 25.68
CA ARG A 75 6.98 15.65 24.24
C ARG A 75 5.60 15.24 23.78
N SER A 76 5.03 15.92 22.80
CA SER A 76 3.68 15.65 22.30
C SER A 76 3.52 16.02 20.83
N LEU A 77 2.43 15.56 20.22
CA LEU A 77 2.00 15.95 18.88
C LEU A 77 1.47 17.39 18.88
N SER A 78 1.81 18.16 17.86
CA SER A 78 1.25 19.51 17.65
C SER A 78 -0.20 19.42 17.14
N ALA A 79 -1.12 20.07 17.83
CA ALA A 79 -2.52 20.17 17.41
C ALA A 79 -2.67 20.94 16.08
N GLN A 80 -1.84 21.95 15.87
CA GLN A 80 -1.83 22.79 14.67
C GLN A 80 -1.31 22.02 13.46
N ASP A 81 -0.24 21.23 13.61
CA ASP A 81 0.25 20.36 12.54
C ASP A 81 -0.79 19.28 12.16
N LEU A 82 -1.48 18.71 13.16
CA LEU A 82 -2.58 17.76 12.93
C LEU A 82 -3.73 18.42 12.13
N GLU A 83 -4.18 19.61 12.54
CA GLU A 83 -5.23 20.35 11.83
C GLU A 83 -4.80 20.69 10.39
N ALA A 84 -3.55 21.13 10.21
CA ALA A 84 -2.98 21.39 8.88
C ALA A 84 -2.97 20.13 8.01
N ALA A 85 -2.66 18.96 8.56
CA ALA A 85 -2.74 17.67 7.89
C ALA A 85 -4.19 17.20 7.61
N GLY A 86 -5.20 17.86 8.19
CA GLY A 86 -6.61 17.44 8.12
C GLY A 86 -6.98 16.34 9.11
N TRP A 87 -6.19 16.18 10.17
CA TRP A 87 -6.35 15.23 11.28
C TRP A 87 -6.84 15.96 12.54
N GLY A 88 -7.76 16.90 12.40
CA GLY A 88 -8.39 17.62 13.51
C GLY A 88 -9.29 16.71 14.37
N PRO A 89 -9.80 17.21 15.51
CA PRO A 89 -10.68 16.44 16.40
C PRO A 89 -11.86 15.79 15.67
N GLY A 90 -12.00 14.47 15.82
CA GLY A 90 -13.08 13.69 15.22
C GLY A 90 -12.99 13.48 13.70
N ALA A 91 -11.89 13.91 13.06
CA ALA A 91 -11.67 13.73 11.62
C ALA A 91 -11.82 12.26 11.21
N ARG A 92 -12.52 12.02 10.09
CA ARG A 92 -12.61 10.69 9.49
C ARG A 92 -11.35 10.40 8.70
N LEU A 93 -10.75 9.25 8.95
CA LEU A 93 -9.51 8.79 8.35
C LEU A 93 -9.75 7.41 7.74
N ASP A 94 -10.07 7.37 6.45
CA ASP A 94 -10.13 6.09 5.75
C ASP A 94 -8.68 5.68 5.38
N LEU A 95 -8.17 4.64 6.05
CA LEU A 95 -6.80 4.11 5.91
C LEU A 95 -6.88 2.58 5.78
N ASP A 96 -6.13 1.99 4.86
CA ASP A 96 -6.10 0.53 4.61
C ASP A 96 -7.49 -0.13 4.50
N ALA A 97 -8.45 0.62 3.96
CA ALA A 97 -9.86 0.26 3.85
C ALA A 97 -10.67 0.13 5.15
N ALA A 98 -10.11 0.52 6.29
CA ALA A 98 -10.84 0.74 7.51
C ALA A 98 -11.27 2.21 7.65
N ALA A 99 -12.45 2.44 8.22
CA ALA A 99 -12.97 3.77 8.53
C ALA A 99 -12.58 4.17 9.95
N LEU A 100 -11.35 4.66 10.13
CA LEU A 100 -10.83 5.15 11.40
C LEU A 100 -11.26 6.60 11.65
N ARG A 101 -11.09 7.05 12.88
CA ARG A 101 -11.29 8.44 13.30
C ARG A 101 -10.14 8.92 14.16
N TRP A 102 -9.74 10.16 13.97
CA TRP A 102 -8.90 10.84 14.94
C TRP A 102 -9.69 11.09 16.23
N PRO A 103 -9.06 11.01 17.42
CA PRO A 103 -9.74 11.29 18.68
C PRO A 103 -10.45 12.65 18.69
N ASP A 104 -11.71 12.67 19.11
CA ASP A 104 -12.50 13.89 19.25
C ASP A 104 -12.29 14.50 20.65
N ARG A 105 -11.08 15.08 20.85
CA ARG A 105 -10.64 15.63 22.13
C ARG A 105 -9.90 16.94 21.90
N ALA A 106 -10.09 17.88 22.82
CA ALA A 106 -9.28 19.10 22.85
C ALA A 106 -7.83 18.77 23.26
N PRO A 107 -6.83 19.49 22.75
CA PRO A 107 -5.43 19.34 23.16
C PRO A 107 -5.26 19.41 24.69
N GLY A 108 -4.34 18.62 25.24
CA GLY A 108 -4.11 18.50 26.68
C GLY A 108 -5.17 17.69 27.44
N ARG A 109 -6.11 17.03 26.75
CA ARG A 109 -7.00 16.03 27.34
C ARG A 109 -6.52 14.63 26.98
N PRO A 110 -6.87 13.59 27.78
CA PRO A 110 -6.55 12.24 27.38
C PRO A 110 -7.21 11.90 26.04
N ASP A 111 -6.43 11.43 25.08
CA ASP A 111 -6.81 11.27 23.66
C ASP A 111 -6.41 9.91 23.07
N ASN A 112 -5.63 9.12 23.80
CA ASN A 112 -5.22 7.79 23.42
C ASN A 112 -5.10 6.86 24.63
N VAL A 113 -4.98 5.55 24.36
CA VAL A 113 -4.77 4.51 25.37
C VAL A 113 -3.33 4.02 25.29
N ARG A 114 -2.58 4.05 26.39
CA ARG A 114 -1.35 3.25 26.53
C ARG A 114 -1.74 1.79 26.73
N ALA A 115 -1.45 0.93 25.76
CA ALA A 115 -1.92 -0.45 25.76
C ALA A 115 -1.32 -1.25 26.93
N ASP A 116 -2.18 -1.67 27.86
CA ASP A 116 -1.87 -2.58 28.96
C ASP A 116 -3.04 -3.55 29.24
N GLY A 117 -3.47 -4.29 28.23
CA GLY A 117 -4.49 -5.32 28.38
C GLY A 117 -5.93 -4.82 28.52
N GLN A 118 -6.19 -3.53 28.27
CA GLN A 118 -7.55 -2.97 28.33
C GLN A 118 -8.48 -3.70 27.33
N ARG A 119 -9.76 -3.79 27.70
CA ARG A 119 -10.80 -4.41 26.88
C ARG A 119 -11.63 -3.36 26.16
N VAL A 120 -11.40 -3.24 24.86
CA VAL A 120 -12.11 -2.31 23.99
C VAL A 120 -13.32 -2.97 23.36
N ARG A 121 -14.47 -2.30 23.43
CA ARG A 121 -15.68 -2.69 22.71
C ARG A 121 -15.51 -2.33 21.23
N VAL A 122 -15.56 -3.35 20.37
CA VAL A 122 -15.52 -3.20 18.92
C VAL A 122 -16.64 -4.07 18.34
N GLY A 123 -17.40 -3.51 17.40
CA GLY A 123 -18.48 -4.21 16.72
C GLY A 123 -18.27 -4.21 15.22
N GLY A 124 -18.68 -5.29 14.56
CA GLY A 124 -18.60 -5.42 13.11
C GLY A 124 -18.20 -6.82 12.69
N ARG A 125 -18.34 -7.09 11.40
CA ARG A 125 -17.85 -8.29 10.74
C ARG A 125 -17.01 -7.84 9.55
N GLY A 126 -15.87 -8.48 9.38
CA GLY A 126 -14.85 -8.03 8.44
C GLY A 126 -13.73 -9.05 8.32
N GLU A 127 -12.80 -8.76 7.43
CA GLU A 127 -11.63 -9.60 7.16
C GLU A 127 -10.40 -9.20 8.01
N ALA A 128 -10.41 -7.98 8.56
CA ALA A 128 -9.29 -7.46 9.32
C ALA A 128 -9.72 -6.38 10.33
N LEU A 129 -8.82 -6.08 11.27
CA LEU A 129 -8.96 -5.00 12.24
C LEU A 129 -7.75 -4.08 12.10
N THR A 130 -8.00 -2.81 11.77
CA THR A 130 -6.95 -1.80 11.63
C THR A 130 -6.91 -0.96 12.89
N PHE A 131 -5.70 -0.71 13.38
CA PHE A 131 -5.42 0.15 14.52
C PHE A 131 -4.71 1.41 14.06
N LEU A 132 -5.08 2.55 14.64
CA LEU A 132 -4.33 3.79 14.55
C LEU A 132 -3.42 3.91 15.76
N VAL A 133 -2.11 3.81 15.54
CA VAL A 133 -1.12 3.54 16.59
C VAL A 133 0.18 4.29 16.39
N ALA A 134 0.93 4.42 17.48
CA ALA A 134 2.35 4.73 17.45
C ALA A 134 3.02 4.17 18.71
N ALA A 135 4.29 3.80 18.59
CA ALA A 135 5.11 3.49 19.75
C ALA A 135 5.83 4.76 20.23
N THR A 136 6.15 4.81 21.52
CA THR A 136 6.99 5.87 22.11
C THR A 136 8.01 5.27 23.06
N SER A 137 9.18 5.89 23.19
CA SER A 137 10.12 5.61 24.28
C SER A 137 10.56 6.91 24.98
N PRO A 138 10.59 6.93 26.33
CA PRO A 138 11.09 8.09 27.06
C PRO A 138 12.60 8.31 26.88
N HIS A 139 13.33 7.25 26.48
CA HIS A 139 14.80 7.25 26.41
C HIS A 139 15.35 7.69 25.05
N GLY A 140 14.50 7.96 24.07
CA GLY A 140 14.89 8.42 22.73
C GLY A 140 14.24 7.60 21.62
N PRO A 141 14.54 7.92 20.34
CA PRO A 141 13.95 7.20 19.22
C PRO A 141 14.34 5.71 19.24
N ALA A 142 13.34 4.83 19.17
CA ALA A 142 13.49 3.41 18.92
C ALA A 142 13.00 3.05 17.50
N ASP A 143 13.12 1.79 17.09
CA ASP A 143 12.58 1.35 15.78
C ASP A 143 11.07 1.07 15.86
N ALA A 144 10.64 0.25 16.83
CA ALA A 144 9.25 -0.19 16.98
C ALA A 144 8.96 -0.74 18.39
N ALA A 145 7.68 -0.82 18.77
CA ALA A 145 7.20 -1.54 19.96
C ALA A 145 5.88 -2.26 19.68
N GLY A 146 5.57 -3.30 20.44
CA GLY A 146 4.39 -4.12 20.21
C GLY A 146 4.15 -5.21 21.25
N GLY A 147 3.10 -5.99 21.03
CA GLY A 147 2.77 -7.15 21.87
C GLY A 147 1.58 -7.96 21.37
N GLU A 148 1.23 -9.02 22.12
CA GLU A 148 0.10 -9.88 21.82
C GLU A 148 -1.23 -9.35 22.38
N GLY A 149 -2.25 -9.25 21.53
CA GLY A 149 -3.63 -8.99 21.93
C GLY A 149 -4.56 -10.16 21.63
N THR A 150 -5.85 -9.99 21.92
CA THR A 150 -6.87 -11.01 21.65
C THR A 150 -8.15 -10.39 21.10
N VAL A 151 -8.66 -10.93 19.99
CA VAL A 151 -10.01 -10.63 19.50
C VAL A 151 -10.98 -11.65 20.10
N ARG A 152 -12.10 -11.17 20.65
CA ARG A 152 -13.22 -12.01 21.10
C ARG A 152 -14.42 -11.76 20.20
N TYR A 153 -15.01 -12.85 19.73
CA TYR A 153 -16.18 -12.84 18.85
C TYR A 153 -17.47 -13.04 19.64
N ARG A 154 -18.59 -12.62 19.05
CA ARG A 154 -19.92 -12.71 19.69
C ARG A 154 -20.40 -14.14 19.92
N ASP A 155 -19.84 -15.11 19.19
CA ASP A 155 -20.12 -16.54 19.38
C ASP A 155 -19.32 -17.19 20.54
N GLY A 156 -18.51 -16.40 21.26
CA GLY A 156 -17.68 -16.86 22.36
C GLY A 156 -16.28 -17.34 21.96
N SER A 157 -15.99 -17.48 20.66
CA SER A 157 -14.65 -17.82 20.18
C SER A 157 -13.67 -16.64 20.33
N ARG A 158 -12.37 -16.94 20.19
CA ARG A 158 -11.29 -15.95 20.27
C ARG A 158 -10.14 -16.28 19.32
N SER A 159 -9.44 -15.25 18.86
CA SER A 159 -8.16 -15.35 18.13
C SER A 159 -7.11 -14.43 18.76
N ARG A 160 -5.83 -14.83 18.68
CA ARG A 160 -4.71 -13.97 19.08
C ARG A 160 -4.20 -13.19 17.89
N TYR A 161 -3.61 -12.04 18.15
CA TYR A 161 -2.89 -11.25 17.16
C TYR A 161 -1.67 -10.61 17.81
N THR A 162 -0.65 -10.34 17.00
CA THR A 162 0.49 -9.48 17.35
C THR A 162 0.26 -8.11 16.71
N LEU A 163 0.48 -7.05 17.47
CA LEU A 163 0.42 -5.67 16.98
C LEU A 163 1.75 -5.00 17.29
N THR A 164 2.45 -4.57 16.24
CA THR A 164 3.71 -3.83 16.32
C THR A 164 3.58 -2.52 15.55
N ALA A 165 3.89 -1.40 16.22
CA ALA A 165 3.91 -0.07 15.63
C ALA A 165 5.34 0.48 15.60
N GLY A 166 5.65 1.29 14.58
CA GLY A 166 6.90 2.06 14.57
C GLY A 166 6.89 3.11 15.67
N ASP A 167 8.08 3.47 16.15
CA ASP A 167 8.24 4.61 17.05
C ASP A 167 7.84 5.91 16.34
N TRP A 168 7.14 6.80 17.02
CA TRP A 168 6.65 8.04 16.42
C TRP A 168 7.78 8.98 15.94
N ARG A 169 8.98 8.92 16.53
CA ARG A 169 10.13 9.77 16.19
C ARG A 169 11.16 9.04 15.32
N GLY A 170 11.44 7.78 15.66
CA GLY A 170 12.47 6.95 15.02
C GLY A 170 11.98 6.00 13.93
N GLY A 171 10.68 5.68 13.92
CA GLY A 171 10.12 4.66 13.04
C GLY A 171 10.17 5.02 11.55
N PRO A 172 9.92 4.03 10.67
CA PRO A 172 10.02 4.20 9.22
C PRO A 172 9.00 5.21 8.70
N LEU A 173 9.44 6.08 7.79
CA LEU A 173 8.55 7.00 7.07
C LEU A 173 7.77 6.31 5.95
N ALA A 174 8.23 5.14 5.49
CA ALA A 174 7.69 4.39 4.36
C ALA A 174 6.28 3.83 4.62
N THR A 175 5.96 3.54 5.88
CA THR A 175 4.71 2.86 6.28
C THR A 175 3.81 3.73 7.17
N LYS A 176 4.16 4.99 7.38
CA LYS A 176 3.33 5.90 8.17
C LYS A 176 1.99 6.15 7.49
N ALA A 177 0.97 6.42 8.31
CA ALA A 177 -0.28 7.01 7.85
C ALA A 177 -0.12 8.53 7.67
N VAL A 178 0.55 9.21 8.61
CA VAL A 178 0.86 10.65 8.52
C VAL A 178 2.22 10.95 9.17
N ALA A 179 2.94 11.94 8.63
CA ALA A 179 4.05 12.58 9.33
C ALA A 179 3.71 14.05 9.58
N LEU A 180 4.01 14.51 10.79
CA LEU A 180 3.91 15.91 11.19
C LEU A 180 5.30 16.52 11.20
N PRO A 181 5.48 17.79 10.79
CA PRO A 181 6.78 18.42 10.69
C PRO A 181 7.43 18.74 12.05
N HIS A 182 6.63 18.88 13.12
CA HIS A 182 7.13 19.25 14.45
C HIS A 182 6.62 18.34 15.57
N LEU A 183 7.30 18.44 16.71
CA LEU A 183 6.86 17.98 18.02
C LEU A 183 6.71 19.21 18.93
N ASN A 184 5.81 19.15 19.90
CA ASN A 184 5.82 20.07 21.03
C ASN A 184 6.62 19.46 22.19
N THR A 185 7.40 20.28 22.88
CA THR A 185 8.20 19.90 24.04
C THR A 185 7.98 20.89 25.18
N ARG A 186 7.97 20.38 26.41
CA ARG A 186 7.85 21.21 27.63
C ARG A 186 8.97 22.25 27.80
N GLN A 187 10.16 21.95 27.28
CA GLN A 187 11.35 22.79 27.50
C GLN A 187 11.52 23.84 26.40
N ASP A 188 11.42 23.41 25.13
CA ASP A 188 11.80 24.23 23.98
C ASP A 188 10.59 24.71 23.17
N GLY A 189 9.37 24.40 23.61
CA GLY A 189 8.17 24.60 22.80
C GLY A 189 8.21 23.69 21.58
N GLN A 190 7.94 24.25 20.40
CA GLN A 190 7.90 23.50 19.15
C GLN A 190 9.31 23.24 18.60
N VAL A 191 9.61 21.97 18.30
CA VAL A 191 10.89 21.54 17.71
C VAL A 191 10.69 20.90 16.35
N ALA A 192 11.59 21.18 15.41
CA ALA A 192 11.56 20.65 14.05
C ALA A 192 12.06 19.19 13.98
N GLU A 193 11.24 18.29 14.51
CA GLU A 193 11.44 16.86 14.44
C GLU A 193 10.13 16.18 14.01
N LYS A 194 10.22 15.19 13.12
CA LYS A 194 9.03 14.56 12.57
C LYS A 194 8.38 13.62 13.58
N ALA A 195 7.09 13.76 13.78
CA ALA A 195 6.23 12.76 14.43
C ALA A 195 5.52 11.90 13.39
N ARG A 196 5.31 10.61 13.68
CA ARG A 196 4.65 9.64 12.79
C ARG A 196 3.53 8.93 13.53
N ILE A 197 2.41 8.75 12.85
CA ILE A 197 1.34 7.84 13.25
C ILE A 197 1.20 6.76 12.17
N TYR A 198 0.88 5.55 12.59
CA TYR A 198 0.78 4.37 11.75
C TYR A 198 -0.63 3.80 11.73
N ALA A 199 -1.04 3.28 10.58
CA ALA A 199 -2.14 2.33 10.49
C ALA A 199 -1.54 0.92 10.44
N VAL A 200 -1.96 0.05 11.36
CA VAL A 200 -1.47 -1.33 11.42
C VAL A 200 -2.65 -2.27 11.46
N THR A 201 -2.68 -3.22 10.53
CA THR A 201 -3.82 -4.11 10.35
C THR A 201 -3.48 -5.53 10.78
N VAL A 202 -4.38 -6.13 11.57
CA VAL A 202 -4.29 -7.53 12.03
C VAL A 202 -5.43 -8.35 11.42
N PRO A 203 -5.23 -9.65 11.13
CA PRO A 203 -6.29 -10.49 10.56
C PRO A 203 -7.46 -10.71 11.53
N LEU A 204 -8.67 -10.86 10.98
CA LEU A 204 -9.84 -11.37 11.70
C LEU A 204 -10.20 -12.77 11.17
N GLU A 205 -10.81 -13.58 12.02
CA GLU A 205 -11.36 -14.86 11.57
C GLU A 205 -12.60 -14.62 10.69
N HIS A 206 -12.54 -15.15 9.46
CA HIS A 206 -13.59 -14.99 8.47
C HIS A 206 -14.96 -15.41 9.00
N GLY A 207 -15.98 -14.63 8.64
CA GLY A 207 -17.36 -14.95 8.94
C GLY A 207 -17.81 -14.64 10.37
N ARG A 208 -16.90 -14.21 11.25
CA ARG A 208 -17.21 -13.96 12.67
C ARG A 208 -17.47 -12.48 12.93
N THR A 209 -18.33 -12.22 13.90
CA THR A 209 -18.64 -10.85 14.35
C THR A 209 -17.82 -10.53 15.58
N VAL A 210 -17.01 -9.48 15.51
CA VAL A 210 -16.20 -8.98 16.63
C VAL A 210 -17.13 -8.47 17.74
N GLY A 211 -16.80 -8.81 18.98
CA GLY A 211 -17.47 -8.30 20.18
C GLY A 211 -16.57 -7.40 21.03
N SER A 212 -15.30 -7.77 21.18
CA SER A 212 -14.31 -6.95 21.88
C SER A 212 -12.89 -7.30 21.49
N VAL A 213 -11.97 -6.37 21.72
CA VAL A 213 -10.54 -6.52 21.52
C VAL A 213 -9.85 -6.28 22.86
N THR A 214 -8.97 -7.18 23.26
CA THR A 214 -8.02 -6.96 24.37
C THR A 214 -6.72 -6.46 23.75
N LEU A 215 -6.32 -5.24 24.12
CA LEU A 215 -5.08 -4.64 23.65
C LEU A 215 -3.85 -5.42 24.15
N PRO A 216 -2.69 -5.26 23.50
CA PRO A 216 -1.43 -5.77 24.04
C PRO A 216 -1.18 -5.31 25.47
N ARG A 217 -0.43 -6.11 26.22
CA ARG A 217 0.13 -5.67 27.51
C ARG A 217 1.31 -4.74 27.26
N ASP A 218 1.52 -3.83 28.19
CA ASP A 218 2.67 -2.93 28.17
C ASP A 218 3.97 -3.77 28.17
N PRO A 219 4.87 -3.60 27.18
CA PRO A 219 6.13 -4.34 27.15
C PRO A 219 7.12 -3.89 28.24
N GLY A 220 6.86 -2.78 28.94
CA GLY A 220 7.62 -2.31 30.10
C GLY A 220 8.02 -0.83 29.99
N ALA A 221 8.77 -0.34 30.99
CA ALA A 221 9.08 1.09 31.15
C ALA A 221 9.87 1.75 29.99
N ASP A 222 10.45 0.96 29.09
CA ASP A 222 11.29 1.45 28.01
C ASP A 222 10.51 1.81 26.74
N ALA A 223 9.28 1.29 26.56
CA ALA A 223 8.48 1.55 25.37
C ALA A 223 6.98 1.37 25.62
N ASP A 224 6.18 2.35 25.21
CA ASP A 224 4.71 2.27 25.25
C ASP A 224 4.14 2.05 23.84
N LEU A 225 3.08 1.27 23.73
CA LEU A 225 2.25 1.18 22.53
C LEU A 225 0.97 1.99 22.73
N HIS A 226 0.75 2.99 21.90
CA HIS A 226 -0.42 3.87 22.02
C HIS A 226 -1.46 3.57 20.95
N VAL A 227 -2.74 3.52 21.36
CA VAL A 227 -3.88 3.28 20.47
C VAL A 227 -4.80 4.50 20.47
N PHE A 228 -4.93 5.14 19.30
CA PHE A 228 -5.78 6.32 19.08
C PHE A 228 -7.20 5.92 18.65
N ASP A 229 -7.28 4.92 17.78
CA ASP A 229 -8.54 4.33 17.29
C ASP A 229 -8.34 2.91 16.75
N LEU A 230 -9.43 2.18 16.54
CA LEU A 230 -9.46 0.89 15.88
C LEU A 230 -10.80 0.62 15.21
N ALA A 231 -10.76 0.09 13.99
CA ALA A 231 -11.95 -0.17 13.18
C ALA A 231 -11.85 -1.51 12.46
N VAL A 232 -12.99 -2.22 12.40
CA VAL A 232 -13.12 -3.42 11.58
C VAL A 232 -13.11 -2.99 10.12
N ARG A 233 -12.19 -3.56 9.34
CA ARG A 233 -12.22 -3.45 7.88
C ARG A 233 -13.32 -4.34 7.32
N PRO A 234 -14.35 -3.77 6.68
CA PRO A 234 -15.46 -4.55 6.16
C PRO A 234 -14.99 -5.49 5.04
N GLU A 235 -15.64 -6.63 4.91
CA GLU A 235 -15.49 -7.46 3.72
C GLU A 235 -15.97 -6.68 2.49
N ALA A 236 -15.21 -6.71 1.40
CA ALA A 236 -15.62 -6.11 0.12
C ALA A 236 -16.51 -7.04 -0.72
N THR A 237 -17.26 -7.95 -0.08
CA THR A 237 -18.12 -8.92 -0.77
C THR A 237 -19.19 -8.19 -1.59
N GLY A 238 -19.39 -8.64 -2.83
CA GLY A 238 -20.29 -7.97 -3.78
C GLY A 238 -19.66 -6.84 -4.59
N TRP A 239 -18.35 -6.60 -4.44
CA TRP A 239 -17.55 -5.75 -5.34
C TRP A 239 -16.37 -6.53 -5.91
N THR A 240 -15.92 -6.14 -7.09
CA THR A 240 -14.69 -6.64 -7.72
C THR A 240 -13.85 -5.45 -8.14
N GLY A 241 -12.57 -5.44 -7.76
CA GLY A 241 -11.62 -4.49 -8.31
C GLY A 241 -11.42 -4.75 -9.81
N SER A 242 -11.67 -3.73 -10.63
CA SER A 242 -11.59 -3.81 -12.10
C SER A 242 -10.30 -3.19 -12.63
N TRP A 243 -9.78 -2.19 -11.94
CA TRP A 243 -8.51 -1.54 -12.25
C TRP A 243 -7.91 -0.97 -10.97
N SER A 244 -6.59 -0.99 -10.86
CA SER A 244 -5.83 -0.27 -9.83
C SER A 244 -4.44 0.11 -10.34
N ALA A 245 -3.78 0.99 -9.60
CA ALA A 245 -2.40 1.35 -9.78
C ALA A 245 -1.78 1.80 -8.44
N GLY A 246 -0.58 1.29 -8.14
CA GLY A 246 0.14 1.61 -6.92
C GLY A 246 0.79 3.00 -6.97
N THR A 247 0.76 3.74 -5.86
CA THR A 247 1.42 5.06 -5.78
C THR A 247 2.93 4.88 -5.59
N GLY A 248 3.71 5.34 -6.56
CA GLY A 248 5.18 5.25 -6.59
C GLY A 248 5.90 6.41 -5.90
N GLY A 249 5.25 7.56 -5.70
CA GLY A 249 5.83 8.67 -4.95
C GLY A 249 4.93 9.91 -4.90
N TYR A 250 5.41 10.94 -4.18
CA TYR A 250 4.77 12.25 -4.11
C TYR A 250 5.61 13.26 -4.90
N THR A 251 5.09 13.71 -6.04
CA THR A 251 5.87 14.48 -7.02
C THR A 251 5.35 15.90 -7.17
N GLY A 252 6.26 16.85 -7.39
CA GLY A 252 5.89 18.22 -7.75
C GLY A 252 5.11 18.27 -9.06
N THR A 253 4.03 19.05 -9.08
CA THR A 253 3.12 19.18 -10.24
C THR A 253 3.37 20.45 -11.04
N GLY A 254 4.20 21.38 -10.54
CA GLY A 254 4.38 22.70 -11.12
C GLY A 254 3.23 23.67 -10.80
N GLU A 255 2.56 23.49 -9.65
CA GLU A 255 1.44 24.32 -9.16
C GLU A 255 0.20 24.30 -10.06
N TRP A 256 -0.59 23.21 -9.99
CA TRP A 256 -1.92 23.19 -10.60
C TRP A 256 -2.87 24.13 -9.85
N ARG A 257 -3.66 24.92 -10.59
CA ARG A 257 -4.63 25.86 -10.00
C ARG A 257 -5.97 25.72 -10.69
N ASP A 258 -7.02 25.44 -9.92
CA ASP A 258 -8.42 25.38 -10.36
C ASP A 258 -8.60 24.76 -11.77
N ARG A 259 -8.35 23.45 -11.86
CA ARG A 259 -8.37 22.71 -13.12
C ARG A 259 -8.93 21.31 -12.96
N THR A 260 -9.18 20.65 -14.09
CA THR A 260 -9.69 19.27 -14.14
C THR A 260 -8.67 18.34 -14.78
N LEU A 261 -8.37 17.24 -14.08
CA LEU A 261 -7.64 16.10 -14.62
C LEU A 261 -8.65 15.13 -15.24
N ARG A 262 -8.34 14.53 -16.40
CA ARG A 262 -9.15 13.48 -17.03
C ARG A 262 -8.26 12.27 -17.32
N LEU A 263 -8.38 11.28 -16.44
CA LEU A 263 -7.51 10.11 -16.38
C LEU A 263 -8.10 8.97 -17.19
N VAL A 264 -7.30 8.42 -18.11
CA VAL A 264 -7.67 7.24 -18.90
C VAL A 264 -7.21 5.99 -18.16
N VAL A 265 -8.14 5.06 -17.90
CA VAL A 265 -7.85 3.76 -17.28
C VAL A 265 -8.45 2.64 -18.11
N HIS A 266 -7.83 1.45 -18.11
CA HIS A 266 -8.33 0.28 -18.83
C HIS A 266 -8.88 -0.74 -17.83
N THR A 267 -10.19 -0.97 -17.89
CA THR A 267 -10.88 -1.88 -16.97
C THR A 267 -10.70 -3.34 -17.35
N SER A 268 -10.59 -4.22 -16.36
CA SER A 268 -10.63 -5.67 -16.56
C SER A 268 -12.06 -6.20 -16.44
N ALA A 269 -12.57 -6.27 -15.21
CA ALA A 269 -13.94 -6.70 -14.92
C ALA A 269 -14.97 -5.61 -15.23
N GLY A 270 -16.12 -6.01 -15.77
CA GLY A 270 -17.26 -5.13 -16.01
C GLY A 270 -18.35 -5.33 -14.94
N GLY A 271 -19.29 -4.38 -14.85
CA GLY A 271 -20.42 -4.48 -13.93
C GLY A 271 -21.38 -3.29 -14.02
N PRO A 272 -22.58 -3.41 -13.42
CA PRO A 272 -23.68 -2.45 -13.60
C PRO A 272 -23.56 -1.18 -12.75
N ARG A 273 -22.66 -1.18 -11.78
CA ARG A 273 -22.35 -0.04 -10.92
C ARG A 273 -20.86 0.08 -10.75
N ALA A 274 -20.41 1.31 -10.56
CA ALA A 274 -19.01 1.62 -10.33
C ALA A 274 -18.82 2.43 -9.04
N ARG A 275 -17.61 2.40 -8.52
CA ARG A 275 -17.07 3.41 -7.59
C ARG A 275 -15.58 3.58 -7.85
N ILE A 276 -15.04 4.75 -7.53
CA ILE A 276 -13.60 5.02 -7.64
C ILE A 276 -12.96 5.16 -6.28
N ARG A 277 -11.65 4.88 -6.21
CA ARG A 277 -10.80 5.12 -5.04
C ARG A 277 -9.79 6.22 -5.37
N LEU A 278 -9.77 7.23 -4.52
CA LEU A 278 -8.84 8.34 -4.56
C LEU A 278 -8.00 8.33 -3.29
N GLU A 279 -6.69 8.51 -3.41
CA GLU A 279 -5.77 8.49 -2.27
C GLU A 279 -4.88 9.73 -2.28
N ASN A 280 -4.60 10.24 -1.07
CA ASN A 280 -3.68 11.34 -0.82
C ASN A 280 -2.39 10.82 -0.15
N THR A 281 -1.92 9.67 -0.63
CA THR A 281 -0.80 8.91 -0.07
C THR A 281 0.47 9.75 0.00
N PHE A 282 1.24 9.62 1.08
CA PHE A 282 2.50 10.34 1.32
C PHE A 282 2.41 11.87 1.43
N ALA A 283 1.25 12.46 1.19
CA ALA A 283 1.05 13.90 1.28
C ALA A 283 1.14 14.37 2.73
N ALA A 284 1.70 15.56 2.94
CA ALA A 284 1.74 16.24 4.23
C ALA A 284 0.52 17.15 4.46
N GLN A 285 -0.31 17.35 3.43
CA GLN A 285 -1.44 18.27 3.46
C GLN A 285 -2.66 17.62 2.79
N PRO A 286 -3.87 17.98 3.21
CA PRO A 286 -5.11 17.50 2.63
C PRO A 286 -5.34 18.05 1.22
N VAL A 287 -5.99 17.27 0.37
CA VAL A 287 -6.41 17.69 -0.97
C VAL A 287 -7.92 17.83 -1.05
N ARG A 288 -8.41 18.87 -1.73
CA ARG A 288 -9.84 19.06 -2.01
C ARG A 288 -10.16 18.58 -3.42
N ILE A 289 -11.16 17.70 -3.51
CA ILE A 289 -11.81 17.29 -4.76
C ILE A 289 -13.12 18.07 -4.88
N GLY A 290 -13.22 18.93 -5.88
CA GLY A 290 -14.41 19.76 -6.10
C GLY A 290 -15.56 18.91 -6.64
N HIS A 291 -15.30 18.21 -7.74
CA HIS A 291 -16.21 17.30 -8.42
C HIS A 291 -15.43 16.13 -9.02
N ALA A 292 -16.09 14.99 -9.19
CA ALA A 292 -15.56 13.86 -9.96
C ALA A 292 -16.63 13.27 -10.88
N SER A 293 -16.21 12.63 -11.96
CA SER A 293 -17.11 11.94 -12.89
C SER A 293 -16.45 10.74 -13.56
N ILE A 294 -17.27 9.85 -14.10
CA ILE A 294 -16.83 8.67 -14.86
C ILE A 294 -17.57 8.58 -16.21
N ALA A 295 -16.86 8.17 -17.26
CA ALA A 295 -17.43 7.95 -18.59
C ALA A 295 -16.70 6.84 -19.34
N VAL A 296 -17.35 6.22 -20.33
CA VAL A 296 -16.67 5.38 -21.32
C VAL A 296 -15.95 6.28 -22.32
N GLN A 297 -14.68 5.99 -22.61
CA GLN A 297 -13.90 6.76 -23.59
C GLN A 297 -14.43 6.53 -25.01
N LYS A 298 -14.53 7.58 -25.82
CA LYS A 298 -14.77 7.48 -27.26
C LYS A 298 -13.45 7.49 -28.03
N ASN A 299 -12.67 8.55 -27.86
CA ASN A 299 -11.32 8.72 -28.37
C ASN A 299 -10.71 9.95 -27.69
N GLY A 300 -9.39 9.95 -27.50
CA GLY A 300 -8.72 11.07 -26.84
C GLY A 300 -9.34 11.39 -25.47
N ALA A 301 -9.54 12.68 -25.20
CA ALA A 301 -10.27 13.16 -24.03
C ALA A 301 -11.81 13.11 -24.17
N ALA A 302 -12.35 12.71 -25.33
CA ALA A 302 -13.79 12.72 -25.58
C ALA A 302 -14.48 11.46 -25.03
N ALA A 303 -15.62 11.67 -24.37
CA ALA A 303 -16.47 10.62 -23.83
C ALA A 303 -17.49 10.13 -24.86
N HIS A 304 -17.89 8.86 -24.75
CA HIS A 304 -18.92 8.26 -25.61
C HIS A 304 -20.32 8.81 -25.31
N ARG A 305 -20.58 9.13 -24.04
CA ARG A 305 -21.80 9.77 -23.54
C ARG A 305 -21.42 10.84 -22.52
N ARG A 306 -22.42 11.61 -22.07
CA ARG A 306 -22.23 12.56 -20.97
C ARG A 306 -21.61 11.86 -19.75
N PRO A 307 -20.52 12.38 -19.18
CA PRO A 307 -19.93 11.85 -17.96
C PRO A 307 -20.95 11.78 -16.81
N THR A 308 -20.92 10.67 -16.09
CA THR A 308 -21.78 10.43 -14.93
C THR A 308 -21.10 11.04 -13.70
N PRO A 309 -21.74 11.98 -12.99
CA PRO A 309 -21.16 12.58 -11.79
C PRO A 309 -21.04 11.54 -10.67
N LEU A 310 -20.01 11.68 -9.86
CA LEU A 310 -19.76 10.87 -8.68
C LEU A 310 -20.06 11.69 -7.43
N THR A 311 -20.50 11.01 -6.38
CA THR A 311 -20.70 11.59 -5.06
C THR A 311 -19.83 10.88 -4.02
N PHE A 312 -19.70 11.48 -2.85
CA PHE A 312 -18.95 10.99 -1.71
C PHE A 312 -19.77 11.19 -0.44
N ASP A 313 -19.49 10.39 0.59
CA ASP A 313 -20.08 10.52 1.93
C ASP A 313 -21.62 10.61 1.93
N GLY A 314 -22.28 9.79 1.11
CA GLY A 314 -23.73 9.72 1.06
C GLY A 314 -24.39 10.84 0.25
N GLY A 315 -23.77 11.28 -0.85
CA GLY A 315 -24.40 12.15 -1.85
C GLY A 315 -23.73 13.51 -2.09
N ARG A 316 -22.58 13.80 -1.46
CA ARG A 316 -21.87 15.07 -1.65
C ARG A 316 -21.08 15.06 -2.97
N LEU A 317 -21.16 16.13 -3.76
CA LEU A 317 -20.52 16.19 -5.09
C LEU A 317 -18.98 16.25 -5.05
N GLY A 318 -18.40 16.59 -3.90
CA GLY A 318 -16.97 16.67 -3.68
C GLY A 318 -16.59 16.20 -2.29
N THR A 319 -15.28 16.05 -2.06
CA THR A 319 -14.72 15.58 -0.78
C THR A 319 -13.39 16.25 -0.48
N ARG A 320 -12.94 16.17 0.77
CA ARG A 320 -11.62 16.60 1.20
C ARG A 320 -10.92 15.38 1.78
N ILE A 321 -9.78 15.02 1.20
CA ILE A 321 -9.02 13.84 1.59
C ILE A 321 -7.87 14.30 2.50
N PRO A 322 -7.85 13.89 3.79
CA PRO A 322 -6.75 14.19 4.70
C PRO A 322 -5.39 13.72 4.17
N ALA A 323 -4.30 14.26 4.74
CA ALA A 323 -2.95 13.76 4.50
C ALA A 323 -2.88 12.25 4.73
N GLY A 324 -2.34 11.51 3.76
CA GLY A 324 -2.15 10.05 3.81
C GLY A 324 -3.41 9.19 3.74
N ALA A 325 -4.61 9.79 3.82
CA ALA A 325 -5.87 9.06 3.81
C ALA A 325 -6.42 8.85 2.39
N ARG A 326 -7.55 8.16 2.31
CA ARG A 326 -8.28 7.91 1.06
C ARG A 326 -9.73 8.39 1.09
N ALA A 327 -10.34 8.42 -0.09
CA ALA A 327 -11.78 8.55 -0.28
C ALA A 327 -12.27 7.52 -1.31
N VAL A 328 -13.46 6.98 -1.07
CA VAL A 328 -14.17 6.10 -2.01
C VAL A 328 -15.46 6.80 -2.40
N SER A 329 -15.76 6.88 -3.69
CA SER A 329 -17.04 7.45 -4.13
C SER A 329 -18.21 6.56 -3.72
N ASP A 330 -19.38 7.15 -3.55
CA ASP A 330 -20.62 6.40 -3.41
C ASP A 330 -20.85 5.53 -4.68
N PRO A 331 -21.47 4.34 -4.55
CA PRO A 331 -21.82 3.51 -5.68
C PRO A 331 -22.75 4.20 -6.68
N VAL A 332 -22.31 4.36 -7.93
CA VAL A 332 -23.11 4.98 -9.00
C VAL A 332 -23.64 3.94 -9.98
N GLY A 333 -24.87 4.14 -10.48
CA GLY A 333 -25.41 3.36 -11.61
C GLY A 333 -24.69 3.74 -12.89
N PHE A 334 -23.81 2.86 -13.36
CA PHE A 334 -22.97 3.08 -14.53
C PHE A 334 -22.49 1.72 -15.03
N ASP A 335 -22.99 1.29 -16.19
CA ASP A 335 -22.57 0.05 -16.82
C ASP A 335 -21.13 0.18 -17.31
N VAL A 336 -20.20 -0.46 -16.61
CA VAL A 336 -18.79 -0.59 -16.99
C VAL A 336 -18.64 -1.80 -17.89
N PRO A 337 -18.30 -1.64 -19.18
CA PRO A 337 -17.92 -2.76 -20.01
C PRO A 337 -16.56 -3.31 -19.59
N SER A 338 -16.34 -4.62 -19.72
CA SER A 338 -15.02 -5.22 -19.54
C SER A 338 -14.03 -4.79 -20.63
N GLU A 339 -12.73 -4.85 -20.34
CA GLU A 339 -11.63 -4.57 -21.30
C GLU A 339 -11.85 -3.27 -22.07
N THR A 340 -12.27 -2.22 -21.36
CA THR A 340 -12.66 -0.94 -21.96
C THR A 340 -11.99 0.22 -21.26
N ASN A 341 -11.61 1.23 -22.06
CA ASN A 341 -11.08 2.47 -21.53
C ASN A 341 -12.19 3.33 -20.92
N LEU A 342 -11.99 3.76 -19.68
CA LEU A 342 -12.81 4.75 -19.00
C LEU A 342 -12.06 6.07 -18.89
N LEU A 343 -12.83 7.15 -18.79
CA LEU A 343 -12.41 8.49 -18.41
C LEU A 343 -12.87 8.75 -16.99
N VAL A 344 -11.95 8.93 -16.06
CA VAL A 344 -12.23 9.40 -14.70
C VAL A 344 -11.75 10.84 -14.60
N SER A 345 -12.67 11.78 -14.43
CA SER A 345 -12.33 13.20 -14.33
C SER A 345 -12.41 13.68 -12.88
N ILE A 346 -11.43 14.47 -12.45
CA ILE A 346 -11.28 14.99 -11.09
C ILE A 346 -11.02 16.50 -11.17
N HIS A 347 -11.89 17.32 -10.58
CA HIS A 347 -11.69 18.75 -10.44
C HIS A 347 -10.93 19.08 -9.15
N LEU A 348 -9.87 19.87 -9.29
CA LEU A 348 -9.01 20.36 -8.21
C LEU A 348 -9.23 21.88 -8.06
N PRO A 349 -10.15 22.32 -7.18
CA PRO A 349 -10.47 23.75 -7.02
C PRO A 349 -9.40 24.56 -6.30
N GLY A 350 -8.52 23.90 -5.53
CA GLY A 350 -7.44 24.54 -4.79
C GLY A 350 -6.09 24.38 -5.50
N PRO A 351 -5.06 25.13 -5.06
CA PRO A 351 -3.70 24.91 -5.53
C PRO A 351 -3.21 23.52 -5.13
N VAL A 352 -2.56 22.83 -6.06
CA VAL A 352 -1.90 21.53 -5.84
C VAL A 352 -0.48 21.64 -6.36
N SER A 353 0.48 21.75 -5.43
CA SER A 353 1.91 21.91 -5.70
C SER A 353 2.65 20.58 -5.89
N ALA A 354 2.12 19.53 -5.30
CA ALA A 354 2.57 18.15 -5.43
C ALA A 354 1.39 17.18 -5.28
N ALA A 355 1.52 15.98 -5.84
CA ALA A 355 0.49 14.96 -5.81
C ALA A 355 1.10 13.55 -5.66
N PRO A 356 0.38 12.60 -5.03
CA PRO A 356 0.70 11.19 -5.15
C PRO A 356 0.52 10.78 -6.61
N VAL A 357 1.49 10.06 -7.16
CA VAL A 357 1.45 9.60 -8.54
C VAL A 357 1.85 8.14 -8.69
N HIS A 358 1.16 7.47 -9.59
CA HIS A 358 1.69 6.34 -10.32
C HIS A 358 2.34 6.86 -11.62
N SER A 359 3.63 6.57 -11.87
CA SER A 359 4.44 7.26 -12.88
C SER A 359 4.44 6.63 -14.28
N VAL A 360 4.08 5.35 -14.42
CA VAL A 360 4.15 4.63 -15.71
C VAL A 360 2.74 4.20 -16.15
N ALA A 361 1.90 5.19 -16.46
CA ALA A 361 0.50 4.91 -16.79
C ALA A 361 0.30 4.01 -18.02
N LYS A 362 1.23 4.04 -18.98
CA LYS A 362 1.05 3.44 -20.32
C LYS A 362 -0.26 3.88 -21.00
N GLN A 363 -0.75 5.03 -20.59
CA GLN A 363 -1.97 5.69 -21.05
C GLN A 363 -1.71 7.19 -21.16
N THR A 364 -2.25 7.80 -22.21
CA THR A 364 -2.33 9.25 -22.31
C THR A 364 -3.60 9.74 -21.62
N SER A 365 -3.42 10.42 -20.50
CA SER A 365 -4.45 11.17 -19.77
C SER A 365 -4.37 12.65 -20.13
N TYR A 366 -5.32 13.47 -19.63
CA TYR A 366 -5.49 14.84 -20.07
C TYR A 366 -5.70 15.84 -18.93
N LEU A 367 -5.43 17.10 -19.23
CA LEU A 367 -5.54 18.24 -18.33
C LEU A 367 -6.30 19.37 -19.01
N SER A 368 -7.25 19.98 -18.30
CA SER A 368 -7.73 21.32 -18.67
C SER A 368 -6.72 22.39 -18.27
N GLU A 369 -6.82 23.60 -18.82
CA GLU A 369 -5.90 24.71 -18.50
C GLU A 369 -5.99 25.13 -17.01
N ASP A 370 -4.94 25.73 -16.48
CA ASP A 370 -4.99 26.33 -15.14
C ASP A 370 -6.02 27.46 -15.10
N GLY A 371 -6.83 27.52 -14.04
CA GLY A 371 -7.93 28.48 -13.89
C GLY A 371 -9.15 28.19 -14.76
N SER A 372 -9.19 27.06 -15.47
CA SER A 372 -10.33 26.70 -16.33
C SER A 372 -11.54 26.15 -15.57
N GLY A 373 -11.40 25.84 -14.27
CA GLY A 373 -12.46 25.37 -13.39
C GLY A 373 -12.84 23.90 -13.59
N ASP A 374 -14.07 23.59 -13.19
CA ASP A 374 -14.66 22.26 -13.31
C ASP A 374 -15.08 21.96 -14.76
N ARG A 375 -14.42 20.95 -15.35
CA ARG A 375 -14.68 20.40 -16.69
C ARG A 375 -15.08 18.93 -16.63
N THR A 376 -15.40 18.41 -15.44
CA THR A 376 -15.69 16.98 -15.24
C THR A 376 -16.86 16.51 -16.10
N GLY A 377 -17.90 17.34 -16.24
CA GLY A 377 -19.10 17.04 -17.05
C GLY A 377 -18.94 17.17 -18.57
N GLU A 378 -17.77 17.59 -19.08
CA GLU A 378 -17.57 17.84 -20.51
C GLU A 378 -17.54 16.55 -21.32
N THR A 379 -18.39 16.43 -22.34
CA THR A 379 -18.40 15.24 -23.22
C THR A 379 -17.29 15.32 -24.28
N GLY A 380 -17.04 16.52 -24.81
CA GLY A 380 -15.97 16.76 -25.78
C GLY A 380 -14.58 16.80 -25.13
N GLY A 381 -13.55 16.68 -25.96
CA GLY A 381 -12.15 16.78 -25.52
C GLY A 381 -11.57 18.19 -25.54
N ALA A 382 -12.26 19.18 -26.12
CA ALA A 382 -11.70 20.50 -26.42
C ALA A 382 -11.24 21.29 -25.17
N ALA A 383 -11.86 21.05 -24.01
CA ALA A 383 -11.48 21.68 -22.75
C ALA A 383 -10.16 21.12 -22.16
N PHE A 384 -9.64 20.03 -22.71
CA PHE A 384 -8.47 19.32 -22.21
C PHE A 384 -7.29 19.49 -23.17
N THR A 385 -6.60 20.61 -23.06
CA THR A 385 -5.51 21.02 -23.97
C THR A 385 -4.15 20.44 -23.58
N GLY A 386 -3.98 19.96 -22.35
CA GLY A 386 -2.76 19.31 -21.88
C GLY A 386 -2.86 17.78 -21.78
N SER A 387 -1.70 17.12 -21.70
CA SER A 387 -1.59 15.67 -21.55
C SER A 387 -0.78 15.25 -20.31
N LEU A 388 -1.07 14.07 -19.78
CA LEU A 388 -0.36 13.40 -18.69
C LEU A 388 -0.07 11.95 -19.06
N SER A 389 1.10 11.46 -18.66
CA SER A 389 1.50 10.05 -18.78
C SER A 389 1.60 9.36 -17.40
N ARG A 390 0.84 9.86 -16.42
CA ARG A 390 0.84 9.43 -15.02
C ARG A 390 -0.58 9.46 -14.46
N TRP A 391 -0.86 8.69 -13.41
CA TRP A 391 -2.13 8.73 -12.69
C TRP A 391 -1.94 9.38 -11.31
N PRO A 392 -2.28 10.66 -11.15
CA PRO A 392 -2.33 11.31 -9.84
C PRO A 392 -3.65 10.99 -9.11
N PHE A 393 -3.58 10.77 -7.80
CA PHE A 393 -4.70 10.52 -6.87
C PHE A 393 -5.55 9.26 -7.11
N LEU A 394 -5.83 8.88 -8.36
CA LEU A 394 -6.69 7.74 -8.69
C LEU A 394 -5.94 6.42 -8.52
N THR A 395 -6.38 5.59 -7.58
CA THR A 395 -5.74 4.30 -7.26
C THR A 395 -6.64 3.10 -7.55
N GLY A 396 -7.92 3.30 -7.85
CA GLY A 396 -8.79 2.17 -8.21
C GLY A 396 -10.13 2.51 -8.82
N VAL A 397 -10.64 1.53 -9.59
CA VAL A 397 -12.03 1.45 -10.06
C VAL A 397 -12.58 0.09 -9.68
N ASP A 398 -13.67 0.10 -8.92
CA ASP A 398 -14.38 -1.12 -8.54
C ASP A 398 -15.72 -1.20 -9.28
N VAL A 399 -16.12 -2.42 -9.63
CA VAL A 399 -17.43 -2.73 -10.22
C VAL A 399 -18.24 -3.60 -9.28
N GLN A 400 -19.56 -3.42 -9.25
CA GLN A 400 -20.43 -4.25 -8.42
C GLN A 400 -20.56 -5.67 -9.00
N GLY A 401 -20.49 -6.67 -8.12
CA GLY A 401 -20.57 -8.09 -8.46
C GLY A 401 -19.20 -8.72 -8.69
N GLY A 402 -19.21 -9.87 -9.37
CA GLY A 402 -18.01 -10.63 -9.70
C GLY A 402 -17.44 -11.47 -8.54
N PRO A 403 -16.52 -12.39 -8.84
CA PRO A 403 -15.96 -13.33 -7.86
C PRO A 403 -14.83 -12.76 -6.99
N GLY A 404 -14.40 -11.52 -7.24
CA GLY A 404 -13.23 -10.91 -6.61
C GLY A 404 -12.13 -10.63 -7.62
N SER A 405 -10.92 -10.36 -7.12
CA SER A 405 -9.79 -9.90 -7.93
C SER A 405 -8.50 -10.70 -7.69
N VAL A 406 -7.62 -10.65 -8.68
CA VAL A 406 -6.21 -11.02 -8.57
C VAL A 406 -5.37 -9.74 -8.66
N VAL A 407 -4.40 -9.59 -7.77
CA VAL A 407 -3.44 -8.49 -7.78
C VAL A 407 -2.13 -8.97 -8.39
N THR A 408 -1.58 -8.25 -9.36
CA THR A 408 -0.22 -8.48 -9.88
C THR A 408 0.73 -7.48 -9.23
N LEU A 409 1.44 -7.92 -8.20
CA LEU A 409 2.41 -7.12 -7.46
C LEU A 409 3.79 -7.27 -8.11
N GLY A 410 4.40 -6.16 -8.53
CA GLY A 410 5.72 -6.23 -9.13
C GLY A 410 6.40 -4.91 -9.45
N ASP A 411 7.40 -4.99 -10.32
CA ASP A 411 8.22 -3.88 -10.78
C ASP A 411 7.84 -3.38 -12.19
N SER A 412 8.80 -2.78 -12.92
CA SER A 412 8.65 -2.20 -14.26
C SER A 412 8.12 -3.18 -15.31
N ILE A 413 8.40 -4.48 -15.16
CA ILE A 413 7.90 -5.48 -16.11
C ILE A 413 6.38 -5.66 -15.94
N THR A 414 5.90 -5.67 -14.69
CA THR A 414 4.48 -5.74 -14.35
C THR A 414 3.77 -4.42 -14.62
N ASP A 415 4.43 -3.32 -14.33
CA ASP A 415 3.96 -1.96 -14.62
C ASP A 415 3.71 -1.76 -16.13
N GLY A 416 4.54 -2.39 -16.96
CA GLY A 416 4.37 -2.42 -18.41
C GLY A 416 5.38 -1.57 -19.17
N VAL A 417 6.55 -1.31 -18.60
CA VAL A 417 7.67 -0.66 -19.31
C VAL A 417 7.96 -1.45 -20.60
N ARG A 418 8.18 -0.71 -21.70
CA ARG A 418 8.29 -1.20 -23.09
C ARG A 418 7.03 -1.78 -23.73
N SER A 419 5.87 -1.78 -23.07
CA SER A 419 4.60 -1.97 -23.77
C SER A 419 4.27 -0.77 -24.64
N THR A 420 3.63 -1.00 -25.79
CA THR A 420 3.13 0.07 -26.67
C THR A 420 2.12 0.96 -25.93
N GLU A 421 2.39 2.27 -25.90
CA GLU A 421 1.55 3.26 -25.22
C GLU A 421 0.09 3.21 -25.70
N GLY A 422 -0.86 3.16 -24.77
CA GLY A 422 -2.30 3.14 -25.06
C GLY A 422 -2.83 1.84 -25.68
N ALA A 423 -1.97 0.85 -25.98
CA ALA A 423 -2.38 -0.37 -26.66
C ALA A 423 -2.97 -1.45 -25.73
N ASN A 424 -2.86 -1.27 -24.40
CA ASN A 424 -3.32 -2.25 -23.39
C ASN A 424 -2.72 -3.65 -23.61
N ARG A 425 -1.39 -3.72 -23.76
CA ARG A 425 -0.64 -4.96 -24.02
C ARG A 425 0.28 -5.35 -22.87
N ARG A 426 0.01 -4.83 -21.67
CA ARG A 426 0.74 -5.23 -20.46
C ARG A 426 0.35 -6.67 -20.15
N TRP A 427 1.26 -7.44 -19.54
CA TRP A 427 0.94 -8.85 -19.24
C TRP A 427 -0.30 -9.00 -18.33
N PRO A 428 -0.62 -8.07 -17.39
CA PRO A 428 -1.86 -8.12 -16.64
C PRO A 428 -3.11 -7.84 -17.50
N ASP A 429 -3.02 -6.98 -18.54
CA ASP A 429 -4.12 -6.77 -19.50
C ASP A 429 -4.39 -8.07 -20.28
N VAL A 430 -3.34 -8.77 -20.72
CA VAL A 430 -3.47 -10.07 -21.40
C VAL A 430 -4.09 -11.13 -20.49
N LEU A 431 -3.70 -11.15 -19.21
CA LEU A 431 -4.30 -12.03 -18.21
C LEU A 431 -5.80 -11.75 -18.03
N ALA A 432 -6.19 -10.47 -17.96
CA ALA A 432 -7.58 -10.05 -17.81
C ALA A 432 -8.45 -10.54 -18.98
N GLY A 433 -8.01 -10.29 -20.23
CA GLY A 433 -8.68 -10.79 -21.42
C GLY A 433 -8.83 -12.32 -21.41
N ARG A 434 -7.81 -13.07 -20.97
CA ARG A 434 -7.87 -14.54 -20.86
C ARG A 434 -8.87 -15.01 -19.80
N LEU A 435 -8.92 -14.36 -18.63
CA LEU A 435 -9.89 -14.68 -17.58
C LEU A 435 -11.33 -14.43 -18.05
N LEU A 436 -11.56 -13.42 -18.89
CA LEU A 436 -12.87 -13.12 -19.45
C LEU A 436 -13.29 -14.08 -20.57
N ALA A 437 -12.34 -14.49 -21.42
CA ALA A 437 -12.58 -15.34 -22.60
C ALA A 437 -12.84 -16.82 -22.29
N GLN A 438 -13.02 -17.18 -21.02
CA GLN A 438 -13.15 -18.55 -20.55
C GLN A 438 -14.29 -18.73 -19.52
N SER A 439 -14.53 -19.98 -19.11
CA SER A 439 -15.57 -20.37 -18.14
C SER A 439 -15.14 -21.49 -17.17
N ARG A 440 -13.86 -21.88 -17.18
CA ARG A 440 -13.29 -22.94 -16.33
C ARG A 440 -12.99 -22.48 -14.90
N VAL A 441 -12.55 -21.23 -14.75
CA VAL A 441 -12.27 -20.60 -13.45
C VAL A 441 -13.09 -19.32 -13.27
N PRO A 442 -13.28 -18.84 -12.03
CA PRO A 442 -13.89 -17.54 -11.78
C PRO A 442 -13.25 -16.42 -12.61
N ARG A 443 -14.09 -15.55 -13.20
CA ARG A 443 -13.64 -14.36 -13.96
C ARG A 443 -13.23 -13.25 -13.00
N LEU A 444 -12.09 -13.42 -12.35
CA LEU A 444 -11.52 -12.44 -11.43
C LEU A 444 -11.18 -11.15 -12.20
N GLY A 445 -11.38 -9.99 -11.55
CA GLY A 445 -10.77 -8.75 -12.02
C GLY A 445 -9.26 -8.78 -11.81
N VAL A 446 -8.50 -8.07 -12.65
CA VAL A 446 -7.03 -8.00 -12.57
C VAL A 446 -6.62 -6.59 -12.16
N LEU A 447 -5.83 -6.51 -11.09
CA LEU A 447 -5.35 -5.29 -10.47
C LEU A 447 -3.84 -5.18 -10.66
N ASN A 448 -3.37 -4.17 -11.39
CA ASN A 448 -1.95 -3.99 -11.68
C ASN A 448 -1.30 -3.10 -10.63
N GLU A 449 -0.51 -3.71 -9.76
CA GLU A 449 0.23 -3.04 -8.69
C GLU A 449 1.73 -3.05 -8.98
N GLY A 450 2.10 -3.05 -10.27
CA GLY A 450 3.45 -2.80 -10.74
C GLY A 450 3.89 -1.38 -10.41
N ILE A 451 5.14 -1.21 -9.97
CA ILE A 451 5.77 0.11 -9.84
C ILE A 451 7.17 0.01 -10.47
N SER A 452 7.44 0.79 -11.51
CA SER A 452 8.73 0.76 -12.19
C SER A 452 9.89 0.99 -11.22
N ALA A 453 10.93 0.18 -11.35
CA ALA A 453 12.10 0.16 -10.46
C ALA A 453 11.82 -0.23 -8.99
N ASN A 454 10.61 -0.70 -8.66
CA ASN A 454 10.31 -1.18 -7.31
C ASN A 454 11.15 -2.41 -6.95
N ARG A 455 11.28 -2.60 -5.64
CA ARG A 455 12.07 -3.66 -5.01
C ARG A 455 11.22 -4.36 -3.96
N ILE A 456 11.52 -5.64 -3.73
CA ILE A 456 10.86 -6.42 -2.69
C ILE A 456 11.19 -5.88 -1.30
N VAL A 457 12.48 -5.66 -1.01
CA VAL A 457 12.95 -5.43 0.37
C VAL A 457 13.30 -3.99 0.69
N THR A 458 13.82 -3.22 -0.28
CA THR A 458 14.40 -1.90 0.02
C THR A 458 13.65 -0.77 -0.66
N ASP A 459 13.19 0.20 0.13
CA ASP A 459 12.54 1.42 -0.36
C ASP A 459 13.43 2.18 -1.35
N ARG A 460 12.83 2.67 -2.44
CA ARG A 460 13.47 3.65 -3.33
C ARG A 460 13.02 5.06 -2.99
N TYR A 461 11.73 5.20 -2.73
CA TYR A 461 11.14 6.40 -2.15
C TYR A 461 10.94 6.17 -0.63
N PRO A 462 11.45 7.05 0.25
CA PRO A 462 11.34 6.88 1.71
C PRO A 462 9.91 7.05 2.27
N GLY A 463 8.91 7.26 1.41
CA GLY A 463 7.51 7.43 1.78
C GLY A 463 7.15 8.84 2.23
N ASP A 464 8.06 9.82 2.18
CA ASP A 464 7.82 11.18 2.65
C ASP A 464 8.45 12.25 1.76
N GLY A 465 7.80 13.41 1.73
CA GLY A 465 8.31 14.59 1.03
C GLY A 465 8.19 14.51 -0.49
N VAL A 466 8.41 15.65 -1.14
CA VAL A 466 8.40 15.74 -2.60
C VAL A 466 9.67 15.09 -3.15
N SER A 467 9.50 14.16 -4.09
CA SER A 467 10.60 13.39 -4.69
C SER A 467 10.47 13.34 -6.20
N SER A 468 11.60 13.25 -6.90
CA SER A 468 11.67 12.86 -8.32
C SER A 468 11.82 11.34 -8.49
N ASP A 469 12.27 10.63 -7.45
CA ASP A 469 12.24 9.18 -7.40
C ASP A 469 10.81 8.71 -7.12
N THR A 470 10.25 7.97 -8.07
CA THR A 470 8.89 7.42 -8.03
C THR A 470 8.89 5.89 -8.05
N ALA A 471 10.00 5.25 -7.73
CA ALA A 471 10.12 3.80 -7.70
C ALA A 471 9.51 3.16 -6.43
N GLY A 472 8.80 3.95 -5.61
CA GLY A 472 7.97 3.46 -4.53
C GLY A 472 8.71 3.11 -3.25
N VAL A 473 7.91 2.94 -2.20
CA VAL A 473 8.29 2.12 -1.04
C VAL A 473 8.30 0.65 -1.48
N SER A 474 9.05 -0.21 -0.79
CA SER A 474 9.23 -1.61 -1.16
C SER A 474 7.91 -2.39 -1.18
N ALA A 475 7.87 -3.50 -1.93
CA ALA A 475 6.72 -4.39 -2.00
C ALA A 475 6.28 -4.86 -0.60
N GLN A 476 7.23 -5.11 0.31
CA GLN A 476 6.92 -5.43 1.70
C GLN A 476 6.21 -4.29 2.44
N HIS A 477 6.66 -3.05 2.26
CA HIS A 477 6.08 -1.88 2.93
C HIS A 477 4.70 -1.51 2.38
N ARG A 478 4.46 -1.67 1.07
CA ARG A 478 3.17 -1.36 0.45
C ARG A 478 2.16 -2.51 0.44
N LEU A 479 2.52 -3.71 0.91
CA LEU A 479 1.67 -4.90 0.79
C LEU A 479 0.24 -4.69 1.33
N GLU A 480 0.08 -4.02 2.47
CA GLU A 480 -1.26 -3.78 3.03
C GLU A 480 -2.09 -2.89 2.10
N ARG A 481 -1.55 -1.72 1.71
CA ARG A 481 -2.21 -0.74 0.87
C ARG A 481 -2.49 -1.25 -0.55
N ASP A 482 -1.47 -1.82 -1.18
CA ASP A 482 -1.48 -2.14 -2.62
C ASP A 482 -2.01 -3.56 -2.88
N VAL A 483 -2.10 -4.44 -1.88
CA VAL A 483 -2.64 -5.80 -2.08
C VAL A 483 -3.79 -6.09 -1.13
N LEU A 484 -3.53 -6.09 0.19
CA LEU A 484 -4.47 -6.66 1.15
C LEU A 484 -5.69 -5.78 1.42
N ALA A 485 -5.61 -4.48 1.13
CA ALA A 485 -6.71 -3.52 1.26
C ALA A 485 -7.43 -3.25 -0.08
N GLN A 486 -7.01 -3.93 -1.16
CA GLN A 486 -7.67 -3.84 -2.46
C GLN A 486 -9.01 -4.58 -2.45
N THR A 487 -9.90 -4.19 -3.36
CA THR A 487 -11.27 -4.68 -3.37
C THR A 487 -11.36 -6.17 -3.71
N ASN A 488 -11.76 -6.95 -2.70
CA ASN A 488 -12.15 -8.37 -2.80
C ASN A 488 -11.04 -9.26 -3.40
N VAL A 489 -9.82 -9.07 -2.94
CA VAL A 489 -8.66 -9.85 -3.41
C VAL A 489 -8.77 -11.30 -2.98
N ARG A 490 -8.51 -12.19 -3.94
CA ARG A 490 -8.44 -13.64 -3.73
C ARG A 490 -7.02 -14.16 -3.84
N THR A 491 -6.24 -13.54 -4.74
CA THR A 491 -4.92 -14.02 -5.11
C THR A 491 -3.99 -12.83 -5.37
N VAL A 492 -2.73 -12.95 -4.97
CA VAL A 492 -1.64 -12.08 -5.41
C VAL A 492 -0.66 -12.89 -6.26
N VAL A 493 -0.26 -12.34 -7.40
CA VAL A 493 0.86 -12.81 -8.21
C VAL A 493 2.05 -11.90 -7.90
N LEU A 494 3.06 -12.41 -7.19
CA LEU A 494 4.30 -11.71 -6.91
C LEU A 494 5.31 -11.96 -8.03
N PHE A 495 5.62 -10.92 -8.80
CA PHE A 495 6.63 -10.96 -9.87
C PHE A 495 7.56 -9.75 -9.76
N GLU A 496 8.63 -9.93 -8.99
CA GLU A 496 9.58 -8.87 -8.63
C GLU A 496 10.92 -9.47 -8.18
N GLY A 497 11.93 -8.63 -8.01
CA GLY A 497 13.23 -9.00 -7.42
C GLY A 497 14.44 -8.70 -8.31
N ILE A 498 14.22 -8.38 -9.59
CA ILE A 498 15.32 -8.09 -10.52
C ILE A 498 16.07 -6.81 -10.12
N ASN A 499 15.36 -5.80 -9.65
CA ASN A 499 15.95 -4.54 -9.19
C ASN A 499 16.70 -4.73 -7.86
N ASP A 500 16.21 -5.61 -6.97
CA ASP A 500 16.89 -5.92 -5.72
C ASP A 500 18.29 -6.50 -5.98
N VAL A 501 18.37 -7.57 -6.81
CA VAL A 501 19.64 -8.24 -7.10
C VAL A 501 20.61 -7.37 -7.91
N ARG A 502 20.08 -6.51 -8.80
CA ARG A 502 20.87 -5.52 -9.56
C ARG A 502 21.41 -4.39 -8.68
N TRP A 503 20.69 -4.01 -7.63
CA TRP A 503 21.05 -2.89 -6.76
C TRP A 503 21.49 -3.31 -5.35
N GLY A 504 22.16 -4.45 -5.27
CA GLY A 504 23.02 -4.81 -4.14
C GLY A 504 22.40 -5.75 -3.10
N ALA A 505 21.10 -6.06 -3.17
CA ALA A 505 20.52 -7.04 -2.28
C ALA A 505 21.07 -8.44 -2.58
N SER A 506 21.30 -9.22 -1.53
CA SER A 506 21.60 -10.65 -1.63
C SER A 506 20.38 -11.45 -2.08
N ALA A 507 20.60 -12.64 -2.64
CA ALA A 507 19.50 -13.55 -2.95
C ALA A 507 18.72 -13.93 -1.68
N GLU A 508 19.40 -14.06 -0.54
CA GLU A 508 18.83 -14.36 0.76
C GLU A 508 17.85 -13.30 1.24
N GLU A 509 18.21 -12.02 1.12
CA GLU A 509 17.32 -10.91 1.48
C GLU A 509 16.07 -10.92 0.62
N VAL A 510 16.22 -11.09 -0.70
CA VAL A 510 15.08 -11.18 -1.64
C VAL A 510 14.17 -12.36 -1.29
N ILE A 511 14.76 -13.53 -1.02
CA ILE A 511 14.03 -14.74 -0.61
C ILE A 511 13.29 -14.53 0.71
N ALA A 512 13.93 -13.90 1.70
CA ALA A 512 13.29 -13.56 2.97
C ALA A 512 12.12 -12.59 2.77
N GLY A 513 12.28 -11.61 1.89
CA GLY A 513 11.22 -10.69 1.48
C GLY A 513 10.02 -11.40 0.86
N MET A 514 10.26 -12.30 -0.10
CA MET A 514 9.21 -13.12 -0.72
C MET A 514 8.46 -13.98 0.31
N LYS A 515 9.18 -14.60 1.25
CA LYS A 515 8.56 -15.39 2.34
C LYS A 515 7.71 -14.53 3.27
N ALA A 516 8.17 -13.34 3.61
CA ALA A 516 7.42 -12.42 4.47
C ALA A 516 6.13 -11.92 3.81
N ILE A 517 6.17 -11.62 2.50
CA ILE A 517 4.97 -11.30 1.73
C ILE A 517 4.00 -12.49 1.73
N ALA A 518 4.51 -13.70 1.47
CA ALA A 518 3.69 -14.90 1.44
C ALA A 518 2.99 -15.18 2.76
N ALA A 519 3.71 -15.07 3.88
CA ALA A 519 3.16 -15.26 5.22
C ALA A 519 2.03 -14.26 5.53
N ARG A 520 2.25 -12.96 5.27
CA ARG A 520 1.25 -11.91 5.53
C ARG A 520 0.00 -12.03 4.66
N ALA A 521 0.16 -12.44 3.40
CA ALA A 521 -0.99 -12.70 2.52
C ALA A 521 -1.78 -13.93 2.96
N ALA A 522 -1.10 -15.02 3.33
CA ALA A 522 -1.73 -16.24 3.83
C ALA A 522 -2.52 -15.98 5.14
N GLU A 523 -2.01 -15.12 6.03
CA GLU A 523 -2.73 -14.69 7.24
C GLU A 523 -4.06 -13.97 6.94
N ARG A 524 -4.20 -13.38 5.74
CA ARG A 524 -5.44 -12.76 5.24
C ARG A 524 -6.25 -13.69 4.33
N GLY A 525 -5.89 -14.96 4.25
CA GLY A 525 -6.53 -15.92 3.35
C GLY A 525 -6.37 -15.57 1.87
N THR A 526 -5.38 -14.74 1.53
CA THR A 526 -5.04 -14.39 0.14
C THR A 526 -4.04 -15.39 -0.38
N ARG A 527 -4.37 -16.03 -1.51
CA ARG A 527 -3.47 -16.98 -2.18
C ARG A 527 -2.26 -16.26 -2.77
N VAL A 528 -1.11 -16.91 -2.75
CA VAL A 528 0.15 -16.35 -3.24
C VAL A 528 0.71 -17.22 -4.35
N VAL A 529 0.71 -16.66 -5.55
CA VAL A 529 1.40 -17.20 -6.71
C VAL A 529 2.67 -16.40 -6.90
N VAL A 530 3.82 -17.07 -7.05
CA VAL A 530 5.11 -16.39 -7.27
C VAL A 530 5.63 -16.68 -8.68
N ALA A 531 6.28 -15.71 -9.31
CA ALA A 531 6.92 -15.88 -10.60
C ALA A 531 8.46 -15.86 -10.50
N THR A 532 9.14 -16.64 -11.34
CA THR A 532 10.59 -16.54 -11.51
C THR A 532 10.99 -15.20 -12.13
N ILE A 533 12.13 -14.65 -11.70
CA ILE A 533 12.73 -13.43 -12.24
C ILE A 533 13.23 -13.69 -13.66
N THR A 534 12.86 -12.86 -14.64
CA THR A 534 13.28 -13.02 -16.05
C THR A 534 14.77 -12.77 -16.26
N PRO A 535 15.39 -13.31 -17.34
CA PRO A 535 16.81 -13.08 -17.62
C PRO A 535 17.11 -11.61 -17.96
N CYS A 536 18.34 -11.17 -17.71
CA CYS A 536 18.77 -9.78 -17.96
C CYS A 536 20.13 -9.61 -18.65
N GLU A 537 20.77 -10.69 -19.09
CA GLU A 537 22.10 -10.60 -19.74
C GLU A 537 22.06 -9.64 -20.94
N GLY A 538 22.99 -8.69 -20.96
CA GLY A 538 23.06 -7.61 -21.94
C GLY A 538 22.57 -6.26 -21.42
N TYR A 539 21.80 -6.22 -20.32
CA TYR A 539 21.49 -4.96 -19.66
C TYR A 539 22.71 -4.41 -18.91
N HIS A 540 22.90 -3.10 -18.94
CA HIS A 540 24.16 -2.44 -18.56
C HIS A 540 24.71 -2.77 -17.16
N ASP A 541 23.85 -3.09 -16.18
CA ASP A 541 24.23 -3.46 -14.81
C ASP A 541 23.79 -4.89 -14.43
N CYS A 542 23.43 -5.74 -15.40
CA CYS A 542 23.22 -7.18 -15.19
C CYS A 542 24.55 -7.92 -15.38
N THR A 543 25.33 -8.00 -14.30
CA THR A 543 26.63 -8.70 -14.28
C THR A 543 26.47 -10.20 -14.01
N ALA A 544 27.55 -10.98 -14.17
CA ALA A 544 27.57 -12.39 -13.78
C ALA A 544 27.24 -12.61 -12.28
N GLU A 545 27.55 -11.64 -11.41
CA GLU A 545 27.18 -11.69 -9.99
C GLU A 545 25.66 -11.51 -9.81
N VAL A 546 25.06 -10.58 -10.55
CA VAL A 546 23.59 -10.39 -10.58
C VAL A 546 22.91 -11.65 -11.08
N GLU A 547 23.42 -12.25 -12.15
CA GLU A 547 22.88 -13.50 -12.68
C GLU A 547 22.98 -14.64 -11.66
N ALA A 548 24.11 -14.79 -10.95
CA ALA A 548 24.25 -15.79 -9.90
C ALA A 548 23.21 -15.60 -8.78
N LYS A 549 22.95 -14.35 -8.36
CA LYS A 549 21.90 -14.04 -7.37
C LYS A 549 20.50 -14.36 -7.93
N ARG A 550 20.20 -13.93 -9.16
CA ARG A 550 18.93 -14.18 -9.84
C ARG A 550 18.65 -15.67 -9.98
N ALA A 551 19.63 -16.45 -10.45
CA ALA A 551 19.54 -17.90 -10.60
C ALA A 551 19.25 -18.58 -9.25
N LYS A 552 19.88 -18.11 -8.16
CA LYS A 552 19.62 -18.61 -6.81
C LYS A 552 18.19 -18.31 -6.32
N VAL A 553 17.69 -17.10 -6.54
CA VAL A 553 16.29 -16.76 -6.23
C VAL A 553 15.34 -17.64 -7.07
N ASN A 554 15.62 -17.82 -8.35
CA ASN A 554 14.81 -18.64 -9.24
C ASN A 554 14.81 -20.13 -8.88
N ALA A 555 15.93 -20.67 -8.42
CA ALA A 555 16.00 -22.03 -7.90
C ALA A 555 15.05 -22.18 -6.69
N PHE A 556 15.13 -21.25 -5.73
CA PHE A 556 14.22 -21.22 -4.58
C PHE A 556 12.73 -21.15 -4.99
N VAL A 557 12.40 -20.30 -5.97
CA VAL A 557 11.03 -20.17 -6.48
C VAL A 557 10.56 -21.49 -7.13
N ARG A 558 11.38 -22.12 -7.97
CA ARG A 558 11.04 -23.39 -8.64
C ARG A 558 10.89 -24.56 -7.67
N ASP A 559 11.68 -24.58 -6.60
CA ASP A 559 11.57 -25.57 -5.53
C ASP A 559 10.35 -25.34 -4.62
N ASN A 560 9.56 -24.28 -4.89
CA ASN A 560 8.48 -23.80 -4.03
C ASN A 560 8.93 -23.62 -2.56
N GLY A 561 10.16 -23.13 -2.36
CA GLY A 561 10.78 -23.05 -1.02
C GLY A 561 10.09 -22.08 -0.06
N GLY A 562 9.19 -21.22 -0.56
CA GLY A 562 8.36 -20.32 0.22
C GLY A 562 7.03 -20.92 0.67
N ARG A 563 6.71 -22.16 0.26
CA ARG A 563 5.38 -22.77 0.40
C ARG A 563 4.27 -21.88 -0.18
N PHE A 564 4.56 -21.33 -1.36
CA PHE A 564 3.58 -20.58 -2.14
C PHE A 564 2.48 -21.53 -2.63
N ASP A 565 1.29 -20.99 -2.90
CA ASP A 565 0.17 -21.76 -3.42
C ASP A 565 0.45 -22.24 -4.85
N ALA A 566 1.20 -21.46 -5.65
CA ALA A 566 1.65 -21.87 -6.96
C ALA A 566 2.91 -21.11 -7.44
N VAL A 567 3.53 -21.64 -8.50
CA VAL A 567 4.73 -21.07 -9.13
C VAL A 567 4.50 -20.87 -10.63
N LEU A 568 4.91 -19.72 -11.16
CA LEU A 568 4.96 -19.40 -12.59
C LEU A 568 6.42 -19.29 -13.04
N ASP A 569 6.83 -20.08 -14.04
CA ASP A 569 8.20 -20.02 -14.55
C ASP A 569 8.36 -19.02 -15.71
N PHE A 570 8.21 -17.73 -15.41
CA PHE A 570 8.34 -16.63 -16.37
C PHE A 570 9.73 -16.54 -17.01
N ASP A 571 10.80 -16.86 -16.27
CA ASP A 571 12.15 -17.04 -16.82
C ASP A 571 12.16 -18.01 -18.02
N LYS A 572 11.59 -19.20 -17.85
CA LYS A 572 11.53 -20.21 -18.91
C LYS A 572 10.69 -19.77 -20.11
N VAL A 573 9.67 -18.94 -19.90
CA VAL A 573 8.80 -18.45 -20.97
C VAL A 573 9.57 -17.56 -21.94
N VAL A 574 10.44 -16.69 -21.44
CA VAL A 574 11.06 -15.63 -22.26
C VAL A 574 12.55 -15.83 -22.56
N ARG A 575 13.25 -16.72 -21.85
CA ARG A 575 14.69 -16.95 -22.08
C ARG A 575 15.00 -17.55 -23.45
N ASP A 576 16.18 -17.24 -23.97
CA ASP A 576 16.72 -17.90 -25.15
C ASP A 576 17.09 -19.35 -24.80
N PRO A 577 16.57 -20.37 -25.51
CA PRO A 577 16.89 -21.77 -25.21
C PRO A 577 18.36 -22.13 -25.45
N SER A 578 19.07 -21.37 -26.29
CA SER A 578 20.50 -21.54 -26.56
C SER A 578 21.40 -20.75 -25.61
N HIS A 579 20.88 -19.66 -25.01
CA HIS A 579 21.60 -18.76 -24.09
C HIS A 579 20.67 -18.35 -22.93
N PRO A 580 20.43 -19.23 -21.93
CA PRO A 580 19.35 -19.06 -20.94
C PRO A 580 19.46 -17.83 -20.01
N GLU A 581 20.63 -17.19 -19.92
CA GLU A 581 20.85 -15.95 -19.14
C GLU A 581 20.33 -14.70 -19.89
N ARG A 582 19.99 -14.86 -21.18
CA ARG A 582 19.49 -13.81 -22.06
C ARG A 582 18.01 -14.02 -22.40
N MET A 583 17.28 -12.91 -22.56
CA MET A 583 15.94 -12.92 -23.14
C MET A 583 15.99 -13.27 -24.64
N ALA A 584 15.10 -14.14 -25.10
CA ALA A 584 15.03 -14.50 -26.52
C ALA A 584 14.75 -13.25 -27.37
N PRO A 585 15.45 -13.05 -28.51
CA PRO A 585 15.33 -11.83 -29.30
C PRO A 585 13.92 -11.44 -29.74
N LYS A 586 13.01 -12.43 -29.92
CA LYS A 586 11.60 -12.18 -30.27
C LYS A 586 10.76 -11.57 -29.15
N TYR A 587 11.22 -11.68 -27.90
CA TYR A 587 10.52 -11.19 -26.72
C TYR A 587 11.19 -9.95 -26.15
N ASP A 588 12.48 -9.78 -26.39
CA ASP A 588 13.29 -8.65 -25.97
C ASP A 588 12.80 -7.34 -26.62
N SER A 589 12.64 -6.28 -25.82
CA SER A 589 12.36 -4.93 -26.30
C SER A 589 13.55 -4.27 -27.01
N GLY A 590 14.71 -4.91 -26.93
CA GLY A 590 16.01 -4.39 -27.38
C GLY A 590 16.84 -3.77 -26.26
N ASP A 591 16.30 -3.66 -25.04
CA ASP A 591 17.08 -3.25 -23.88
C ASP A 591 17.63 -4.44 -23.08
N HIS A 592 17.24 -5.68 -23.35
CA HIS A 592 17.72 -6.88 -22.63
C HIS A 592 17.23 -7.04 -21.19
N LEU A 593 16.37 -6.15 -20.67
CA LEU A 593 15.77 -6.28 -19.34
C LEU A 593 14.25 -6.43 -19.41
N HIS A 594 13.61 -5.60 -20.22
CA HIS A 594 12.16 -5.54 -20.34
C HIS A 594 11.70 -6.32 -21.57
N PRO A 595 10.71 -7.21 -21.42
CA PRO A 595 10.02 -7.78 -22.57
C PRO A 595 9.28 -6.68 -23.34
N GLY A 596 9.32 -6.72 -24.67
CA GLY A 596 8.43 -5.94 -25.52
C GLY A 596 7.02 -6.54 -25.56
N ASP A 597 6.12 -5.98 -26.37
CA ASP A 597 4.72 -6.45 -26.50
C ASP A 597 4.60 -7.97 -26.69
N ALA A 598 5.46 -8.58 -27.52
CA ALA A 598 5.45 -10.03 -27.75
C ALA A 598 5.84 -10.84 -26.51
N GLY A 599 6.82 -10.35 -25.73
CA GLY A 599 7.25 -10.99 -24.50
C GLY A 599 6.22 -10.84 -23.36
N LEU A 600 5.67 -9.63 -23.18
CA LEU A 600 4.59 -9.39 -22.21
C LEU A 600 3.36 -10.23 -22.51
N ARG A 601 3.00 -10.37 -23.79
CA ARG A 601 1.96 -11.30 -24.23
C ARG A 601 2.28 -12.75 -23.88
N ALA A 602 3.50 -13.20 -24.14
CA ALA A 602 3.93 -14.56 -23.79
C ALA A 602 3.82 -14.82 -22.29
N LEU A 603 4.19 -13.85 -21.44
CA LEU A 603 4.01 -13.95 -19.98
C LEU A 603 2.52 -14.10 -19.62
N GLY A 604 1.68 -13.19 -20.09
CA GLY A 604 0.23 -13.22 -19.81
C GLY A 604 -0.47 -14.49 -20.33
N GLU A 605 -0.06 -15.01 -21.50
CA GLU A 605 -0.57 -16.27 -22.08
C GLU A 605 -0.06 -17.52 -21.37
N SER A 606 1.10 -17.45 -20.71
CA SER A 606 1.70 -18.60 -20.02
C SER A 606 1.03 -18.97 -18.69
N VAL A 607 0.30 -18.02 -18.07
CA VAL A 607 -0.37 -18.24 -16.78
C VAL A 607 -1.42 -19.34 -16.90
N ASP A 608 -1.28 -20.45 -16.17
CA ASP A 608 -2.38 -21.40 -15.99
C ASP A 608 -3.39 -20.79 -15.01
N LEU A 609 -4.57 -20.45 -15.53
CA LEU A 609 -5.58 -19.71 -14.77
C LEU A 609 -6.09 -20.47 -13.54
N ARG A 610 -5.96 -21.80 -13.51
CA ARG A 610 -6.31 -22.63 -12.34
C ARG A 610 -5.46 -22.34 -11.13
N LEU A 611 -4.19 -21.97 -11.33
CA LEU A 611 -3.28 -21.64 -10.24
C LEU A 611 -3.73 -20.40 -9.45
N LEU A 612 -4.60 -19.57 -10.06
CA LEU A 612 -5.15 -18.39 -9.43
C LEU A 612 -6.33 -18.70 -8.51
N THR A 613 -6.92 -19.90 -8.57
CA THR A 613 -8.17 -20.23 -7.88
C THR A 613 -8.15 -21.52 -7.07
N ASP A 614 -7.34 -22.51 -7.45
CA ASP A 614 -7.45 -23.92 -7.01
C ASP A 614 -6.57 -24.26 -5.81
#